data_AF-A0A1E3K1Z1-F1
#
_entry.id   AF-A0A1E3K1Z1-F1
#
_cell.length_a   1.000
_cell.length_b   1.000
_cell.length_c   1.000
_cell.angle_alpha   90.00
_cell.angle_beta   90.00
_cell.angle_gamma   90.00
#
_symmetry.space_group_name_H-M   'P 1'
#
loop_
_entity.id
_entity.type
_entity.pdbx_description
1 polymer ?
#
loop_
_entity_poly.entity_id
_entity_poly.type
_entity_poly.pdbx_seq_one_letter_code
_entity_poly.pdbx_strand_id
1 'polypeptide(L)'
;MFFSRLITFALVSLSVTTLAIPTSTTNSLLDSERYHEDHRRHHPSSGTNSHASASASGVKRKATQTAVATFAVLGAATDLARCPVEQMACPITSLTESELAAAGDDVPWECISPQEDLYSCGGCATLGTGIDCTAIAGVDSVSCTAGTCLVHSCQSGFLPTSDLQACNVDSNTTDSTLIA
;
A
#
# COMPACT_ATOMS: atom_id res chain seq x y z
N MET A 1 58.48 -28.28 20.02
CA MET A 1 58.79 -26.92 19.48
C MET A 1 57.56 -26.32 18.80
N PHE A 2 56.43 -26.17 19.51
CA PHE A 2 55.17 -25.67 18.92
C PHE A 2 54.68 -24.33 19.52
N PHE A 3 55.34 -23.82 20.55
CA PHE A 3 54.93 -22.59 21.23
C PHE A 3 55.43 -21.28 20.60
N SER A 4 56.26 -21.35 19.55
CA SER A 4 56.87 -20.15 18.96
C SER A 4 56.05 -19.50 17.83
N ARG A 5 55.00 -20.17 17.32
CA ARG A 5 54.18 -19.66 16.20
C ARG A 5 52.88 -18.95 16.62
N LEU A 6 52.52 -19.00 17.90
CA LEU A 6 51.33 -18.33 18.42
C LEU A 6 51.61 -16.89 18.85
N ILE A 7 52.87 -16.51 19.09
CA ILE A 7 53.23 -15.17 19.55
C ILE A 7 53.30 -14.17 18.39
N THR A 8 53.58 -14.61 17.16
CA THR A 8 53.67 -13.72 15.99
C THR A 8 52.32 -13.33 15.41
N PHE A 9 51.24 -14.07 15.66
CA PHE A 9 49.90 -13.67 15.22
C PHE A 9 49.24 -12.63 16.14
N ALA A 10 49.73 -12.48 17.37
CA ALA A 10 49.16 -11.54 18.34
C ALA A 10 49.62 -10.08 18.16
N LEU A 11 50.65 -9.82 17.34
CA LEU A 11 51.21 -8.47 17.16
C LEU A 11 50.85 -7.80 15.83
N VAL A 12 50.21 -8.51 14.88
CA VAL A 12 49.80 -7.93 13.59
C VAL A 12 48.32 -7.48 13.60
N SER A 13 47.60 -7.71 14.70
CA SER A 13 46.17 -7.36 14.82
C SER A 13 45.90 -5.98 15.45
N LEU A 14 46.93 -5.24 15.89
CA LEU A 14 46.75 -3.99 16.65
C LEU A 14 46.89 -2.69 15.85
N SER A 15 46.97 -2.74 14.52
CA SER A 15 47.24 -1.53 13.70
C SER A 15 46.13 -1.17 12.71
N VAL A 16 44.86 -1.40 13.04
CA VAL A 16 43.72 -0.76 12.34
C VAL A 16 42.62 -0.38 13.33
N THR A 17 42.91 0.52 14.27
CA THR A 17 41.88 1.36 14.89
C THR A 17 41.76 2.62 14.05
N THR A 18 40.96 2.55 12.98
CA THR A 18 40.47 3.75 12.34
C THR A 18 39.61 4.50 13.36
N LEU A 19 40.04 5.69 13.75
CA LEU A 19 39.20 6.67 14.45
C LEU A 19 38.06 7.05 13.49
N ALA A 20 36.93 6.35 13.58
CA ALA A 20 35.65 6.86 13.11
C ALA A 20 35.21 7.93 14.10
N ILE A 21 35.65 9.18 13.87
CA ILE A 21 35.05 10.35 14.48
C ILE A 21 33.62 10.43 13.94
N PRO A 22 32.56 10.33 14.76
CA PRO A 22 31.23 10.72 14.28
C PRO A 22 31.32 12.23 14.02
N THR A 23 31.26 12.62 12.75
CA THR A 23 31.01 14.00 12.38
C THR A 23 29.66 14.37 12.98
N SER A 24 29.70 15.14 14.07
CA SER A 24 28.50 15.79 14.60
C SER A 24 28.05 16.74 13.50
N THR A 25 27.06 16.30 12.71
CA THR A 25 26.42 17.15 11.72
C THR A 25 25.65 18.20 12.50
N THR A 26 26.26 19.38 12.63
CA THR A 26 25.62 20.61 13.11
C THR A 26 24.39 21.01 12.29
N ASN A 27 24.11 20.28 11.21
CA ASN A 27 22.92 20.40 10.37
C ASN A 27 21.72 19.53 10.80
N SER A 28 21.83 18.64 11.80
CA SER A 28 20.67 17.77 12.11
C SER A 28 19.46 18.54 12.67
N LEU A 29 19.71 19.65 13.38
CA LEU A 29 18.65 20.49 13.93
C LEU A 29 17.99 21.36 12.85
N LEU A 30 18.80 21.97 11.98
CA LEU A 30 18.30 22.78 10.86
C LEU A 30 17.56 21.94 9.81
N ASP A 31 18.03 20.74 9.47
CA ASP A 31 17.30 19.84 8.57
C ASP A 31 16.03 19.28 9.21
N SER A 32 16.04 19.02 10.53
CA SER A 32 14.82 18.60 11.24
C SER A 32 13.77 19.71 11.27
N GLU A 33 14.16 20.97 11.51
CA GLU A 33 13.25 22.12 11.43
C GLU A 33 12.72 22.34 10.01
N ARG A 34 13.59 22.21 9.00
CA ARG A 34 13.19 22.35 7.59
C ARG A 34 12.22 21.25 7.14
N TYR A 35 12.45 20.01 7.58
CA TYR A 35 11.53 18.90 7.34
C TYR A 35 10.17 19.14 8.03
N HIS A 36 10.17 19.61 9.29
CA HIS A 36 8.94 19.86 10.05
C HIS A 36 8.08 20.99 9.45
N GLU A 37 8.73 22.04 8.92
CA GLU A 37 8.03 23.17 8.30
C GLU A 37 7.41 22.80 6.95
N ASP A 38 8.10 22.01 6.13
CA ASP A 38 7.56 21.59 4.82
C ASP A 38 6.44 20.56 4.96
N HIS A 39 6.52 19.68 5.97
CA HIS A 39 5.44 18.74 6.30
C HIS A 39 4.16 19.45 6.76
N ARG A 40 4.29 20.55 7.54
CA ARG A 40 3.14 21.37 7.98
C ARG A 40 2.44 22.11 6.85
N ARG A 41 3.14 22.46 5.77
CA ARG A 41 2.53 23.10 4.60
C ARG A 41 1.62 22.15 3.83
N HIS A 42 2.00 20.87 3.72
CA HIS A 42 1.24 19.87 2.98
C HIS A 42 0.19 19.15 3.83
N HIS A 43 0.37 19.12 5.16
CA HIS A 43 -0.59 18.57 6.11
C HIS A 43 -0.88 19.57 7.24
N PRO A 44 -1.72 20.60 6.98
CA PRO A 44 -2.11 21.53 8.03
C PRO A 44 -2.89 20.77 9.12
N SER A 45 -2.53 20.97 10.38
CA SER A 45 -3.24 20.39 11.51
C SER A 45 -4.72 20.76 11.45
N SER A 46 -5.58 19.75 11.47
CA SER A 46 -7.04 19.84 11.53
C SER A 46 -7.48 20.46 12.85
N GLY A 47 -7.38 21.79 12.93
CA GLY A 47 -7.55 22.51 14.19
C GLY A 47 -8.11 23.90 14.00
N THR A 48 -9.10 24.06 13.11
CA THR A 48 -10.12 25.13 13.10
C THR A 48 -10.87 25.10 11.77
N ASN A 49 -11.84 24.19 11.61
CA ASN A 49 -12.93 24.32 10.62
C ASN A 49 -14.06 23.35 11.01
N SER A 50 -14.54 23.43 12.26
CA SER A 50 -15.81 22.82 12.66
C SER A 50 -16.96 23.68 12.14
N HIS A 51 -17.16 23.71 10.82
CA HIS A 51 -18.45 24.14 10.28
C HIS A 51 -19.43 23.00 10.50
N ALA A 52 -20.26 23.14 11.53
CA ALA A 52 -21.42 22.29 11.74
C ALA A 52 -22.35 22.45 10.53
N SER A 53 -22.34 21.48 9.62
CA SER A 53 -23.39 21.37 8.60
C SER A 53 -24.69 21.01 9.29
N ALA A 54 -25.56 22.00 9.45
CA ALA A 54 -26.94 21.80 9.85
C ALA A 54 -27.70 21.05 8.73
N SER A 55 -27.75 19.71 8.81
CA SER A 55 -28.69 18.92 8.00
C SER A 55 -29.97 18.71 8.80
N ALA A 56 -30.90 19.67 8.69
CA ALA A 56 -32.29 19.43 8.99
C ALA A 56 -32.92 18.65 7.81
N SER A 57 -33.07 17.34 7.95
CA SER A 57 -33.97 16.55 7.10
C SER A 57 -34.49 15.34 7.87
N GLY A 58 -35.55 15.57 8.64
CA GLY A 58 -36.40 14.51 9.18
C GLY A 58 -37.19 13.85 8.04
N VAL A 59 -36.57 12.92 7.33
CA VAL A 59 -37.28 11.98 6.46
C VAL A 59 -37.35 10.64 7.19
N LYS A 60 -38.54 10.25 7.63
CA LYS A 60 -38.80 8.89 8.16
C LYS A 60 -38.62 7.89 7.02
N ARG A 61 -37.43 7.30 6.89
CA ARG A 61 -37.19 6.18 5.97
C ARG A 61 -37.85 4.93 6.54
N LYS A 62 -38.88 4.45 5.85
CA LYS A 62 -39.49 3.14 6.09
C LYS A 62 -38.43 2.08 5.76
N ALA A 63 -38.11 1.20 6.72
CA ALA A 63 -37.13 0.14 6.55
C ALA A 63 -37.67 -0.90 5.54
N THR A 64 -37.36 -0.70 4.27
CA THR A 64 -37.44 -1.76 3.26
C THR A 64 -36.09 -2.46 3.30
N GLN A 65 -36.06 -3.66 3.88
CA GLN A 65 -34.89 -4.53 3.91
C GLN A 65 -34.63 -5.05 2.50
N THR A 66 -34.02 -4.22 1.66
CA THR A 66 -33.41 -4.67 0.41
C THR A 66 -32.21 -5.52 0.79
N ALA A 67 -32.13 -6.75 0.27
CA ALA A 67 -30.99 -7.63 0.46
C ALA A 67 -29.72 -6.91 -0.06
N VAL A 68 -28.92 -6.41 0.88
CA VAL A 68 -27.59 -5.88 0.61
C VAL A 68 -26.76 -7.08 0.19
N ALA A 69 -26.23 -7.05 -1.04
CA ALA A 69 -25.21 -7.99 -1.46
C ALA A 69 -24.15 -8.05 -0.36
N THR A 70 -23.84 -9.25 0.13
CA THR A 70 -22.80 -9.49 1.13
C THR A 70 -21.44 -9.06 0.56
N PHE A 71 -21.15 -7.76 0.62
CA PHE A 71 -19.78 -7.29 0.72
C PHE A 71 -19.24 -7.93 2.00
N ALA A 72 -18.15 -8.69 1.89
CA ALA A 72 -17.39 -9.13 3.04
C ALA A 72 -17.19 -7.90 3.92
N VAL A 73 -17.79 -7.91 5.11
CA VAL A 73 -17.76 -6.77 6.01
C VAL A 73 -16.29 -6.54 6.34
N LEU A 74 -15.77 -5.38 5.94
CA LEU A 74 -14.49 -4.87 6.41
C LEU A 74 -14.47 -4.99 7.93
N GLY A 75 -13.61 -5.84 8.48
CA GLY A 75 -13.58 -6.12 9.91
C GLY A 75 -14.40 -7.34 10.33
N ALA A 76 -14.09 -8.53 9.80
CA ALA A 76 -14.40 -9.74 10.55
C ALA A 76 -13.80 -9.60 11.97
N ALA A 77 -14.40 -10.22 13.00
CA ALA A 77 -13.92 -10.07 14.38
C ALA A 77 -12.43 -10.45 14.53
N THR A 78 -11.94 -11.33 13.66
CA THR A 78 -10.54 -11.71 13.52
C THR A 78 -9.67 -10.62 12.91
N ASP A 79 -10.19 -9.84 11.97
CA ASP A 79 -9.46 -8.74 11.33
C ASP A 79 -9.31 -7.56 12.28
N LEU A 80 -10.35 -7.21 13.05
CA LEU A 80 -10.27 -6.12 14.03
C LEU A 80 -9.33 -6.45 15.20
N ALA A 81 -9.06 -7.74 15.45
CA ALA A 81 -8.04 -8.17 16.40
C ALA A 81 -6.61 -7.98 15.87
N ARG A 82 -6.44 -7.94 14.54
CA ARG A 82 -5.13 -7.86 13.87
C ARG A 82 -4.82 -6.45 13.37
N CYS A 83 -5.83 -5.72 12.91
CA CYS A 83 -5.71 -4.44 12.22
C CYS A 83 -6.62 -3.36 12.82
N PRO A 84 -6.25 -2.07 12.67
CA PRO A 84 -7.12 -0.94 13.02
C PRO A 84 -8.47 -0.96 12.27
N VAL A 85 -9.39 -0.12 12.73
CA VAL A 85 -10.67 0.10 12.02
C VAL A 85 -10.43 0.57 10.58
N GLU A 86 -11.35 0.19 9.69
CA GLU A 86 -11.30 0.49 8.24
C GLU A 86 -10.13 -0.16 7.48
N GLN A 87 -9.33 -0.99 8.14
CA GLN A 87 -8.34 -1.85 7.53
C GLN A 87 -8.76 -3.32 7.64
N MET A 88 -8.23 -4.16 6.75
CA MET A 88 -8.40 -5.60 6.79
C MET A 88 -7.05 -6.31 6.88
N ALA A 89 -7.04 -7.45 7.57
CA ALA A 89 -5.86 -8.28 7.66
C ALA A 89 -5.78 -9.22 6.45
N CYS A 90 -4.71 -9.10 5.67
CA CYS A 90 -4.43 -9.99 4.55
C CYS A 90 -3.18 -10.82 4.86
N PRO A 91 -3.17 -12.13 4.54
CA PRO A 91 -1.94 -12.90 4.60
C PRO A 91 -0.94 -12.36 3.58
N ILE A 92 0.33 -12.23 3.97
CA ILE A 92 1.38 -11.76 3.05
C ILE A 92 1.70 -12.82 1.98
N THR A 93 1.39 -14.08 2.26
CA THR A 93 1.55 -15.22 1.35
C THR A 93 0.20 -15.74 0.90
N SER A 94 0.08 -16.20 -0.35
CA SER A 94 -1.12 -16.91 -0.81
C SER A 94 -1.36 -18.17 0.02
N LEU A 95 -2.52 -18.27 0.65
CA LEU A 95 -2.93 -19.44 1.42
C LEU A 95 -4.11 -20.12 0.73
N THR A 96 -4.14 -21.45 0.78
CA THR A 96 -5.35 -22.20 0.45
C THR A 96 -6.42 -22.00 1.52
N GLU A 97 -7.68 -22.29 1.18
CA GLU A 97 -8.81 -22.16 2.12
C GLU A 97 -8.60 -22.97 3.41
N SER A 98 -7.99 -24.16 3.30
CA SER A 98 -7.62 -25.00 4.45
C SER A 98 -6.51 -24.40 5.31
N GLU A 99 -5.52 -23.76 4.70
CA GLU A 99 -4.42 -23.10 5.43
C GLU A 99 -4.91 -21.83 6.11
N LEU A 100 -5.82 -21.09 5.47
CA LEU A 100 -6.46 -19.91 6.04
C LEU A 100 -7.33 -20.28 7.26
N ALA A 101 -8.07 -21.39 7.19
CA ALA A 101 -8.85 -21.89 8.32
C ALA A 101 -7.98 -22.36 9.51
N ALA A 102 -6.76 -22.82 9.23
CA ALA A 102 -5.78 -23.20 10.25
C ALA A 102 -4.81 -22.06 10.61
N ALA A 103 -4.95 -20.88 10.00
CA ALA A 103 -4.00 -19.78 10.15
C ALA A 103 -4.07 -19.24 11.58
N GLY A 104 -2.99 -19.44 12.32
CA GLY A 104 -2.79 -18.93 13.66
C GLY A 104 -1.99 -17.63 13.69
N ASP A 105 -1.35 -17.38 14.82
CA ASP A 105 -0.52 -16.19 15.05
C ASP A 105 0.84 -16.24 14.36
N ASP A 106 1.28 -17.43 13.93
CA ASP A 106 2.56 -17.63 13.21
C ASP A 106 2.49 -17.23 11.73
N VAL A 107 1.28 -17.04 11.20
CA VAL A 107 1.10 -16.56 9.82
C VAL A 107 1.34 -15.06 9.79
N PRO A 108 2.20 -14.54 8.91
CA PRO A 108 2.40 -13.11 8.78
C PRO A 108 1.21 -12.46 8.07
N TRP A 109 0.70 -11.38 8.67
CA TRP A 109 -0.41 -10.59 8.16
C TRP A 109 0.04 -9.17 7.87
N GLU A 110 -0.52 -8.57 6.84
CA GLU A 110 -0.45 -7.15 6.56
C GLU A 110 -1.82 -6.51 6.71
N CYS A 111 -1.84 -5.26 7.16
CA CYS A 111 -3.06 -4.47 7.23
C CYS A 111 -3.15 -3.59 5.99
N ILE A 112 -4.18 -3.81 5.18
CA ILE A 112 -4.42 -3.04 3.95
C ILE A 112 -5.75 -2.29 4.04
N SER A 113 -5.82 -1.16 3.33
CA SER A 113 -7.04 -0.38 3.17
C SER A 113 -7.65 -0.73 1.81
N PRO A 114 -8.63 -1.65 1.74
CA PRO A 114 -9.14 -2.13 0.46
C PRO A 114 -9.88 -1.04 -0.33
N GLN A 115 -10.11 0.13 0.27
CA GLN A 115 -10.73 1.27 -0.39
C GLN A 115 -9.76 2.05 -1.29
N GLU A 116 -8.44 1.98 -1.01
CA GLU A 116 -7.43 2.82 -1.64
C GLU A 116 -6.10 2.11 -1.93
N ASP A 117 -5.91 0.88 -1.46
CA ASP A 117 -4.71 0.08 -1.72
C ASP A 117 -4.64 -0.38 -3.17
N LEU A 118 -3.54 -0.05 -3.86
CA LEU A 118 -3.35 -0.38 -5.28
C LEU A 118 -3.12 -1.87 -5.53
N TYR A 119 -2.50 -2.56 -4.59
CA TYR A 119 -2.07 -3.96 -4.74
C TYR A 119 -3.10 -4.95 -4.19
N SER A 120 -4.03 -4.46 -3.37
CA SER A 120 -5.13 -5.22 -2.77
C SER A 120 -6.43 -4.40 -2.80
N CYS A 121 -6.76 -3.89 -3.99
CA CYS A 121 -7.96 -3.07 -4.18
C CYS A 121 -9.21 -3.93 -4.06
N GLY A 122 -10.17 -3.50 -3.23
CA GLY A 122 -11.43 -4.20 -2.99
C GLY A 122 -11.33 -5.44 -2.08
N GLY A 123 -10.13 -5.87 -1.67
CA GLY A 123 -9.93 -7.04 -0.83
C GLY A 123 -8.49 -7.57 -0.85
N CYS A 124 -8.23 -8.72 -0.22
CA CYS A 124 -6.90 -9.31 -0.23
C CYS A 124 -6.58 -9.94 -1.60
N ALA A 125 -5.57 -9.42 -2.30
CA ALA A 125 -5.09 -10.02 -3.56
C ALA A 125 -4.53 -11.43 -3.35
N THR A 126 -3.87 -11.68 -2.22
CA THR A 126 -3.31 -13.00 -1.86
C THR A 126 -4.37 -14.08 -1.64
N LEU A 127 -5.61 -13.68 -1.34
CA LEU A 127 -6.77 -14.56 -1.21
C LEU A 127 -7.68 -14.53 -2.46
N GLY A 128 -7.32 -13.75 -3.48
CA GLY A 128 -8.14 -13.55 -4.68
C GLY A 128 -9.45 -12.80 -4.45
N THR A 129 -9.60 -12.13 -3.30
CA THR A 129 -10.79 -11.31 -2.98
C THR A 129 -10.64 -9.85 -3.43
N GLY A 130 -9.41 -9.39 -3.63
CA GLY A 130 -9.10 -8.12 -4.26
C GLY A 130 -8.20 -8.28 -5.48
N ILE A 131 -7.85 -7.15 -6.08
CA ILE A 131 -7.08 -7.09 -7.32
C ILE A 131 -5.91 -6.13 -7.17
N ASP A 132 -4.79 -6.48 -7.80
CA ASP A 132 -3.67 -5.57 -8.02
C ASP A 132 -3.97 -4.72 -9.25
N CYS A 133 -4.34 -3.46 -9.05
CA CYS A 133 -4.64 -2.53 -10.14
C CYS A 133 -3.42 -2.25 -11.02
N THR A 134 -2.20 -2.44 -10.51
CA THR A 134 -0.96 -2.22 -11.27
C THR A 134 -0.66 -3.36 -12.23
N ALA A 135 -1.27 -4.53 -12.02
CA ALA A 135 -1.15 -5.71 -12.87
C ALA A 135 -2.11 -5.68 -14.10
N ILE A 136 -2.98 -4.66 -14.21
CA ILE A 136 -3.87 -4.51 -15.36
C ILE A 136 -3.02 -4.29 -16.64
N ALA A 137 -3.28 -5.08 -17.67
CA ALA A 137 -2.47 -5.03 -18.89
C ALA A 137 -2.55 -3.67 -19.58
N GLY A 138 -1.39 -3.10 -19.95
CA GLY A 138 -1.30 -1.87 -20.73
C GLY A 138 -1.58 -0.58 -19.95
N VAL A 139 -1.77 -0.64 -18.63
CA VAL A 139 -1.93 0.56 -17.81
C VAL A 139 -0.60 1.29 -17.62
N ASP A 140 -0.71 2.61 -17.53
CA ASP A 140 0.40 3.52 -17.23
C ASP A 140 0.16 4.23 -15.89
N SER A 141 -1.09 4.63 -15.61
CA SER A 141 -1.50 5.20 -14.33
C SER A 141 -2.86 4.66 -13.89
N VAL A 142 -2.94 4.26 -12.63
CA VAL A 142 -4.13 3.69 -11.98
C VAL A 142 -4.32 4.24 -10.57
N SER A 143 -5.53 4.18 -10.07
CA SER A 143 -5.86 4.35 -8.65
C SER A 143 -6.80 3.24 -8.17
N CYS A 144 -6.84 3.00 -6.86
CA CYS A 144 -7.95 2.30 -6.22
C CYS A 144 -8.83 3.35 -5.58
N THR A 145 -10.11 3.40 -5.97
CA THR A 145 -11.09 4.33 -5.41
C THR A 145 -12.34 3.57 -5.02
N ALA A 146 -12.71 3.66 -3.74
CA ALA A 146 -13.88 2.98 -3.17
C ALA A 146 -13.88 1.46 -3.46
N GLY A 147 -12.69 0.84 -3.43
CA GLY A 147 -12.50 -0.59 -3.69
C GLY A 147 -12.64 -1.01 -5.15
N THR A 148 -12.52 -0.06 -6.09
CA THR A 148 -12.55 -0.31 -7.53
C THR A 148 -11.31 0.30 -8.19
N CYS A 149 -10.66 -0.44 -9.08
CA CYS A 149 -9.56 0.09 -9.88
C CYS A 149 -10.08 1.16 -10.85
N LEU A 150 -9.37 2.27 -10.99
CA LEU A 150 -9.65 3.29 -12.00
C LEU A 150 -8.38 3.54 -12.81
N VAL A 151 -8.47 3.31 -14.12
CA VAL A 151 -7.41 3.57 -15.08
C VAL A 151 -7.46 5.04 -15.49
N HIS A 152 -6.37 5.77 -15.27
CA HIS A 152 -6.22 7.17 -15.65
C HIS A 152 -5.51 7.35 -17.00
N SER A 153 -4.50 6.52 -17.25
CA SER A 153 -3.77 6.50 -18.53
C SER A 153 -3.34 5.08 -18.88
N CYS A 154 -3.22 4.86 -20.19
CA CYS A 154 -2.67 3.63 -20.76
C CYS A 154 -1.33 3.92 -21.41
N GLN A 155 -0.51 2.88 -21.55
CA GLN A 155 0.75 2.93 -22.28
C GLN A 155 0.52 3.28 -23.76
N SER A 156 1.55 3.76 -24.44
CA SER A 156 1.50 4.07 -25.87
C SER A 156 0.98 2.89 -26.68
N GLY A 157 0.03 3.16 -27.58
CA GLY A 157 -0.64 2.13 -28.39
C GLY A 157 -1.83 1.46 -27.68
N PHE A 158 -2.21 1.91 -26.50
CA PHE A 158 -3.41 1.50 -25.79
C PHE A 158 -4.31 2.71 -25.45
N LEU A 159 -5.61 2.46 -25.36
CA LEU A 159 -6.63 3.43 -24.95
C LEU A 159 -7.43 2.89 -23.76
N PRO A 160 -7.80 3.75 -22.80
CA PRO A 160 -8.70 3.37 -21.72
C PRO A 160 -10.06 2.95 -22.26
N THR A 161 -10.63 1.94 -21.64
CA THR A 161 -12.04 1.56 -21.82
C THR A 161 -12.99 2.62 -21.29
N SER A 162 -14.23 2.64 -21.77
CA SER A 162 -15.25 3.63 -21.35
C SER A 162 -15.58 3.58 -19.87
N ASP A 163 -15.42 2.41 -19.25
CA ASP A 163 -15.64 2.14 -17.83
C ASP A 163 -14.37 2.34 -16.97
N LEU A 164 -13.26 2.72 -17.60
CA LEU A 164 -11.97 2.99 -16.96
C LEU A 164 -11.42 1.81 -16.12
N GLN A 165 -11.75 0.57 -16.50
CA GLN A 165 -11.27 -0.64 -15.79
C GLN A 165 -10.12 -1.34 -16.52
N ALA A 166 -9.90 -1.03 -17.79
CA ALA A 166 -8.89 -1.69 -18.61
C ALA A 166 -8.34 -0.78 -19.72
N CYS A 167 -7.22 -1.21 -20.29
CA CYS A 167 -6.60 -0.63 -21.48
C CYS A 167 -6.68 -1.61 -22.64
N ASN A 168 -7.18 -1.17 -23.79
CA ASN A 168 -7.23 -1.97 -25.02
C ASN A 168 -6.33 -1.37 -26.08
N VAL A 169 -5.83 -2.19 -27.00
CA VAL A 169 -4.98 -1.72 -28.11
C VAL A 169 -5.73 -0.67 -28.92
N ASP A 170 -5.05 0.44 -29.22
CA ASP A 170 -5.56 1.44 -30.15
C ASP A 170 -5.52 0.89 -31.58
N SER A 171 -6.70 0.62 -32.12
CA SER A 171 -6.86 0.16 -33.51
C SER A 171 -6.28 1.12 -34.55
N ASN A 172 -6.10 2.39 -34.22
CA ASN A 172 -5.48 3.38 -35.12
C ASN A 172 -3.94 3.23 -35.17
N THR A 173 -3.34 2.71 -34.11
CA THR A 173 -1.89 2.48 -34.05
C THR A 173 -1.48 1.21 -34.82
N THR A 174 -2.36 0.21 -34.90
CA THR A 174 -2.11 -1.03 -35.65
C THR A 174 -2.09 -0.87 -37.18
N ASP A 175 -2.73 0.16 -37.72
CA ASP A 175 -2.71 0.45 -39.17
C ASP A 175 -1.48 1.28 -39.59
N SER A 176 -0.94 2.07 -38.66
CA SER A 176 0.22 2.93 -38.91
C SER A 176 1.56 2.17 -38.98
N THR A 177 1.60 0.91 -38.55
CA THR A 177 2.81 0.06 -38.60
C THR A 177 2.86 -0.87 -39.82
N LEU A 178 1.84 -0.85 -40.69
CA LEU A 178 1.76 -1.65 -41.92
C LEU A 178 2.22 -0.91 -43.20
N ILE A 179 2.80 0.28 -43.06
CA ILE A 179 3.24 1.14 -44.18
C ILE A 179 4.74 1.47 -44.17
N ALA A 180 5.57 0.69 -43.45
CA ALA A 180 7.03 0.83 -43.46
C ALA A 180 7.73 -0.39 -44.10
#